data_AF-C0QRQ9-F1
#
_entry.id   AF-C0QRQ9-F1
#
_cell.length_a   1.000
_cell.length_b   1.000
_cell.length_c   1.000
_cell.angle_alpha   90.00
_cell.angle_beta   90.00
_cell.angle_gamma   90.00
#
_symmetry.space_group_name_H-M   'P 1'
#
loop_
_entity.id
_entity.type
_entity.pdbx_description
1 polymer ?
#
loop_
_entity_poly.entity_id
_entity_poly.type
_entity_poly.pdbx_seq_one_letter_code
_entity_poly.pdbx_strand_id
1 'polypeptide(L)'
;MLNVRVFLFFLIISILSCSLDYSSMDVEELEILYKKENKNEVLPYLCRKYYKKYQKELINKDYILNKTQEYMDKTVNYCALSFKKLNDIGSAKILEELYFSNYVNTKKDFLYFIYWAYKAGDKDTLDTFIKKDSVIFAVLFHSDRLMNYLVKDINYISDREVINRFKTAYRLLVEYQKDIKDLDNSWLFYTDKEYISRSFSELTIGFDQLIRDMKSNRFLISEIRDNLSKYEKAYFSSRTAKKYVELFYTLKALMRINLDNFYIFTLKKEDINRGIARAMNVKEKDTDILQEVLPVIKEFVEEKDKYIKKYDEILKKES
;
A
#
# COMPACT_ATOMS: atom_id res chain seq x y z
N MET A 1 -60.84 -35.96 14.02
CA MET A 1 -59.53 -36.62 13.75
C MET A 1 -58.55 -35.74 12.94
N LEU A 2 -58.64 -34.40 12.99
CA LEU A 2 -57.74 -33.51 12.23
C LEU A 2 -56.48 -33.07 13.04
N ASN A 3 -56.59 -32.99 14.37
CA ASN A 3 -55.54 -32.41 15.23
C ASN A 3 -54.29 -33.29 15.40
N VAL A 4 -54.42 -34.62 15.33
CA VAL A 4 -53.29 -35.55 15.52
C VAL A 4 -52.34 -35.52 14.31
N ARG A 5 -52.88 -35.35 13.09
CA ARG A 5 -52.06 -35.30 11.86
C ARG A 5 -51.28 -33.99 11.74
N VAL A 6 -51.87 -32.87 12.14
CA VAL A 6 -51.18 -31.57 12.17
C VAL A 6 -50.07 -31.58 13.23
N PHE A 7 -50.33 -32.15 14.41
CA PHE A 7 -49.32 -32.24 15.47
C PHE A 7 -48.13 -33.13 15.08
N LEU A 8 -48.37 -34.30 14.46
CA LEU A 8 -47.31 -35.17 13.92
C LEU A 8 -46.50 -34.49 12.81
N PHE A 9 -47.14 -33.69 11.95
CA PHE A 9 -46.45 -32.95 10.90
C PHE A 9 -45.53 -31.86 11.48
N PHE A 10 -45.98 -31.11 12.49
CA PHE A 10 -45.13 -30.16 13.21
C PHE A 10 -44.01 -30.84 14.00
N LEU A 11 -44.26 -32.02 14.59
CA LEU A 11 -43.25 -32.80 15.31
C LEU A 11 -42.15 -33.32 14.36
N ILE A 12 -42.54 -33.78 13.16
CA ILE A 12 -41.59 -34.22 12.12
C ILE A 12 -40.78 -33.02 11.58
N ILE A 13 -41.41 -31.87 11.37
CA ILE A 13 -40.71 -30.64 10.96
C ILE A 13 -39.73 -30.18 12.05
N SER A 14 -40.10 -30.27 13.33
CA SER A 14 -39.23 -29.86 14.44
C SER A 14 -38.09 -30.84 14.76
N ILE A 15 -38.25 -32.13 14.46
CA ILE A 15 -37.16 -33.12 14.52
C ILE A 15 -36.22 -33.00 13.30
N LEU A 16 -36.75 -32.66 12.11
CA LEU A 16 -35.96 -32.38 10.91
C LEU A 16 -35.22 -31.04 10.97
N SER A 17 -35.63 -30.11 11.83
CA SER A 17 -34.94 -28.84 12.07
C SER A 17 -33.93 -28.92 13.23
N CYS A 18 -33.36 -30.09 13.49
CA CYS A 18 -32.21 -30.21 14.39
C CYS A 18 -30.99 -29.58 13.67
N SER A 19 -30.83 -28.27 13.81
CA SER A 19 -29.70 -27.53 13.25
C SER A 19 -28.41 -28.07 13.86
N LEU A 20 -27.58 -28.71 13.04
CA LEU A 20 -26.24 -29.13 13.44
C LEU A 20 -25.45 -27.91 13.90
N ASP A 21 -24.93 -27.93 15.13
CA ASP A 21 -24.07 -26.87 15.64
C ASP A 21 -22.66 -27.00 15.07
N TYR A 22 -22.44 -26.41 13.89
CA TYR A 22 -21.12 -26.38 13.25
C TYR A 22 -20.06 -25.60 14.04
N SER A 23 -20.46 -24.80 15.04
CA SER A 23 -19.51 -24.00 15.83
C SER A 23 -18.69 -24.87 16.78
N SER A 24 -19.29 -25.93 17.32
CA SER A 24 -18.65 -26.84 18.27
C SER A 24 -17.78 -27.91 17.62
N MET A 25 -18.07 -28.30 16.37
CA MET A 25 -17.31 -29.32 15.62
C MET A 25 -15.86 -28.94 15.36
N ASP A 26 -14.92 -29.89 15.35
CA ASP A 26 -13.52 -29.59 15.00
C ASP A 26 -13.31 -29.36 13.49
N VAL A 27 -12.09 -29.06 13.06
CA VAL A 27 -11.87 -28.76 11.63
C VAL A 27 -11.91 -30.02 10.78
N GLU A 28 -11.51 -31.16 11.32
CA GLU A 28 -11.50 -32.45 10.64
C GLU A 28 -12.94 -32.93 10.35
N GLU A 29 -13.84 -32.81 11.32
CA GLU A 29 -15.28 -33.06 11.19
C GLU A 29 -15.91 -32.15 10.13
N LEU A 30 -15.65 -30.84 10.21
CA LEU A 30 -16.17 -29.88 9.24
C LEU A 30 -15.62 -30.13 7.82
N GLU A 31 -14.36 -30.54 7.68
CA GLU A 31 -13.79 -30.90 6.38
C GLU A 31 -14.45 -32.15 5.80
N ILE A 32 -14.79 -33.13 6.64
CA ILE A 32 -15.54 -34.33 6.22
C ILE A 32 -16.92 -33.93 5.71
N LEU A 33 -17.65 -33.10 6.46
CA LEU A 33 -18.97 -32.61 6.04
C LEU A 33 -18.91 -31.84 4.72
N TYR A 34 -17.87 -31.02 4.51
CA TYR A 34 -17.69 -30.31 3.25
C TYR A 34 -17.32 -31.26 2.10
N LYS A 35 -16.27 -32.09 2.26
CA LYS A 35 -15.67 -32.88 1.17
C LYS A 35 -16.51 -34.10 0.80
N LYS A 36 -17.14 -34.76 1.77
CA LYS A 36 -17.89 -36.01 1.56
C LYS A 36 -19.39 -35.78 1.44
N GLU A 37 -19.95 -34.83 2.20
CA GLU A 37 -21.39 -34.57 2.21
C GLU A 37 -21.78 -33.32 1.40
N ASN A 38 -20.80 -32.60 0.83
CA ASN A 38 -20.99 -31.41 0.00
C ASN A 38 -21.83 -30.31 0.69
N LYS A 39 -21.79 -30.25 2.02
CA LYS A 39 -22.47 -29.25 2.84
C LYS A 39 -21.73 -27.92 2.75
N ASN A 40 -22.16 -27.04 1.85
CA ASN A 40 -21.47 -25.76 1.63
C ASN A 40 -21.60 -24.82 2.85
N GLU A 41 -22.67 -24.92 3.63
CA GLU A 41 -22.95 -24.08 4.80
C GLU A 41 -21.90 -24.19 5.91
N VAL A 42 -21.02 -25.21 5.87
CA VAL A 42 -19.91 -25.37 6.82
C VAL A 42 -18.69 -24.50 6.46
N LEU A 43 -18.61 -23.98 5.22
CA LEU A 43 -17.45 -23.23 4.73
C LEU A 43 -17.06 -22.00 5.57
N PRO A 44 -18.00 -21.15 6.03
CA PRO A 44 -17.66 -20.03 6.93
C PRO A 44 -17.04 -20.51 8.25
N TYR A 45 -17.45 -21.67 8.76
CA TYR A 45 -16.91 -22.25 9.99
C TYR A 45 -15.51 -22.80 9.78
N LEU A 46 -15.26 -23.50 8.66
CA LEU A 46 -13.93 -23.93 8.25
C LEU A 46 -12.97 -22.75 8.10
N CYS A 47 -13.39 -21.70 7.38
CA CYS A 47 -12.63 -20.46 7.23
C CYS A 47 -12.23 -19.87 8.60
N ARG A 48 -13.21 -19.65 9.49
CA ARG A 48 -12.97 -19.10 10.84
C ARG A 48 -12.05 -19.97 11.68
N LYS A 49 -12.22 -21.30 11.67
CA LYS A 49 -11.42 -22.19 12.51
C LYS A 49 -9.97 -22.31 12.00
N TYR A 50 -9.75 -22.36 10.69
CA TYR A 50 -8.39 -22.35 10.15
C TYR A 50 -7.68 -21.01 10.40
N TYR A 51 -8.37 -19.88 10.27
CA TYR A 51 -7.79 -18.59 10.61
C TYR A 51 -7.38 -18.51 12.09
N LYS A 52 -8.23 -18.99 13.00
CA LYS A 52 -7.88 -19.09 14.43
C LYS A 52 -6.69 -20.03 14.68
N LYS A 53 -6.58 -21.17 13.97
CA LYS A 53 -5.42 -22.07 14.07
C LYS A 53 -4.14 -21.35 13.60
N TYR A 54 -4.21 -20.64 12.48
CA TYR A 54 -3.10 -19.82 11.95
C TYR A 54 -2.63 -18.76 12.95
N GLN A 55 -3.56 -17.96 13.51
CA GLN A 55 -3.22 -16.93 14.50
C GLN A 55 -2.57 -17.50 15.77
N LYS A 56 -3.06 -18.66 16.25
CA LYS A 56 -2.49 -19.32 17.43
C LYS A 56 -1.07 -19.82 17.18
N GLU A 57 -0.80 -20.37 15.99
CA GLU A 57 0.53 -20.89 15.65
C GLU A 57 1.57 -19.76 15.54
N LEU A 58 1.19 -18.58 15.02
CA LEU A 58 2.06 -17.40 14.94
C LEU A 58 2.55 -16.90 16.31
N ILE A 59 1.75 -17.09 17.37
CA ILE A 59 2.06 -16.60 18.72
C ILE A 59 2.75 -17.69 19.56
N ASN A 60 2.79 -18.94 19.08
CA ASN A 60 3.39 -20.04 19.79
C ASN A 60 4.92 -19.89 19.86
N LYS A 61 5.50 -20.10 21.05
CA LYS A 61 6.96 -20.02 21.27
C LYS A 61 7.72 -21.11 20.53
N ASP A 62 7.10 -22.28 20.34
CA ASP A 62 7.65 -23.41 19.59
C ASP A 62 7.20 -23.40 18.12
N TYR A 63 7.24 -22.21 17.50
CA TYR A 63 6.76 -21.93 16.15
C TYR A 63 7.26 -22.95 15.09
N ILE A 64 6.31 -23.59 14.39
CA ILE A 64 6.61 -24.49 13.27
C ILE A 64 6.18 -23.85 11.94
N LEU A 65 7.15 -23.39 11.15
CA LEU A 65 6.92 -22.69 9.87
C LEU A 65 6.00 -23.46 8.91
N ASN A 66 6.23 -24.77 8.73
CA ASN A 66 5.45 -25.58 7.80
C ASN A 66 3.96 -25.71 8.19
N LYS A 67 3.66 -25.78 9.49
CA LYS A 67 2.27 -25.83 9.98
C LYS A 67 1.55 -24.50 9.81
N THR A 68 2.26 -23.40 10.06
CA THR A 68 1.74 -22.05 9.86
C THR A 68 1.34 -21.83 8.40
N GLN A 69 2.21 -22.23 7.46
CA GLN A 69 1.92 -22.12 6.03
C GLN A 69 0.71 -22.99 5.64
N GLU A 70 0.62 -24.22 6.15
CA GLU A 70 -0.54 -25.09 5.88
C GLU A 70 -1.85 -24.43 6.35
N TYR A 71 -1.89 -23.87 7.56
CA TYR A 71 -3.08 -23.19 8.07
C TYR A 71 -3.41 -21.92 7.29
N MET A 72 -2.39 -21.17 6.85
CA MET A 72 -2.58 -20.02 5.96
C MET A 72 -3.23 -20.44 4.65
N ASP A 73 -2.67 -21.45 3.97
CA ASP A 73 -3.18 -21.94 2.68
C ASP A 73 -4.62 -22.46 2.79
N LYS A 74 -4.92 -23.19 3.88
CA LYS A 74 -6.29 -23.65 4.16
C LYS A 74 -7.24 -22.50 4.47
N THR A 75 -6.79 -21.47 5.18
CA THR A 75 -7.57 -20.25 5.42
C THR A 75 -7.91 -19.57 4.10
N VAL A 76 -6.90 -19.30 3.26
CA VAL A 76 -7.08 -18.69 1.94
C VAL A 76 -8.10 -19.48 1.11
N ASN A 77 -7.92 -20.79 1.03
CA ASN A 77 -8.80 -21.65 0.23
C ASN A 77 -10.25 -21.66 0.74
N TYR A 78 -10.48 -21.95 2.03
CA TYR A 78 -11.84 -22.10 2.54
C TYR A 78 -12.58 -20.78 2.65
N CYS A 79 -11.92 -19.68 3.01
CA CYS A 79 -12.56 -18.38 3.04
C CYS A 79 -12.93 -17.91 1.61
N ALA A 80 -12.06 -18.12 0.63
CA ALA A 80 -12.36 -17.74 -0.76
C ALA A 80 -13.50 -18.60 -1.34
N LEU A 81 -13.53 -19.90 -1.03
CA LEU A 81 -14.63 -20.79 -1.39
C LEU A 81 -15.95 -20.39 -0.70
N SER A 82 -15.90 -20.04 0.58
CA SER A 82 -17.04 -19.57 1.36
C SER A 82 -17.65 -18.32 0.72
N PHE A 83 -16.82 -17.31 0.41
CA PHE A 83 -17.28 -16.11 -0.29
C PHE A 83 -17.85 -16.44 -1.68
N LYS A 84 -17.13 -17.24 -2.48
CA LYS A 84 -17.57 -17.58 -3.85
C LYS A 84 -18.90 -18.33 -3.88
N LYS A 85 -19.13 -19.26 -2.95
CA LYS A 85 -20.32 -20.11 -2.95
C LYS A 85 -21.50 -19.52 -2.20
N LEU A 86 -21.24 -18.73 -1.16
CA LEU A 86 -22.27 -18.26 -0.21
C LEU A 86 -22.36 -16.74 -0.12
N ASN A 87 -21.47 -15.99 -0.80
CA ASN A 87 -21.32 -14.55 -0.63
C ASN A 87 -21.09 -14.14 0.84
N ASP A 88 -20.38 -14.98 1.60
CA ASP A 88 -20.12 -14.75 3.02
C ASP A 88 -19.09 -13.64 3.24
N ILE A 89 -19.60 -12.44 3.55
CA ILE A 89 -18.80 -11.24 3.83
C ILE A 89 -17.81 -11.47 4.98
N GLY A 90 -18.18 -12.28 5.99
CA GLY A 90 -17.28 -12.59 7.12
C GLY A 90 -16.00 -13.30 6.67
N SER A 91 -16.09 -14.20 5.69
CA SER A 91 -14.93 -14.85 5.09
C SER A 91 -14.07 -13.87 4.26
N ALA A 92 -14.70 -12.93 3.55
CA ALA A 92 -13.95 -11.88 2.86
C ALA A 92 -13.19 -10.98 3.85
N LYS A 93 -13.80 -10.63 4.98
CA LYS A 93 -13.16 -9.81 6.02
C LYS A 93 -11.96 -10.51 6.67
N ILE A 94 -12.05 -11.82 6.89
CA ILE A 94 -10.91 -12.62 7.36
C ILE A 94 -9.74 -12.60 6.37
N LEU A 95 -10.03 -12.65 5.07
CA LEU A 95 -9.00 -12.57 4.04
C LEU A 95 -8.38 -11.18 3.96
N GLU A 96 -9.20 -10.13 4.06
CA GLU A 96 -8.69 -8.76 4.19
C GLU A 96 -7.70 -8.65 5.37
N GLU A 97 -8.08 -9.08 6.56
CA GLU A 97 -7.22 -9.06 7.76
C GLU A 97 -5.96 -9.92 7.61
N LEU A 98 -6.08 -11.09 6.98
CA LEU A 98 -4.96 -11.98 6.70
C LEU A 98 -3.93 -11.32 5.77
N TYR A 99 -4.38 -10.72 4.67
CA TYR A 99 -3.49 -10.08 3.71
C TYR A 99 -2.94 -8.75 4.24
N PHE A 100 -3.69 -8.01 5.06
CA PHE A 100 -3.18 -6.85 5.78
C PHE A 100 -2.02 -7.22 6.72
N SER A 101 -2.20 -8.28 7.51
CA SER A 101 -1.20 -8.74 8.48
C SER A 101 0.07 -9.28 7.81
N ASN A 102 -0.04 -9.86 6.61
CA ASN A 102 1.08 -10.40 5.84
C ASN A 102 1.78 -9.36 4.93
N TYR A 103 1.10 -8.26 4.59
CA TYR A 103 1.68 -7.18 3.78
C TYR A 103 2.91 -6.54 4.42
N VAL A 104 2.99 -6.53 5.76
CA VAL A 104 4.19 -6.12 6.50
C VAL A 104 5.43 -6.91 6.05
N ASN A 105 5.25 -8.11 5.50
CA ASN A 105 6.31 -9.01 5.08
C ASN A 105 6.44 -9.19 3.55
N THR A 106 5.36 -9.11 2.75
CA THR A 106 5.44 -9.26 1.28
C THR A 106 4.54 -8.33 0.46
N LYS A 107 5.12 -7.72 -0.58
CA LYS A 107 4.48 -6.69 -1.44
C LYS A 107 3.31 -7.22 -2.30
N LYS A 108 3.19 -8.54 -2.49
CA LYS A 108 2.11 -9.18 -3.25
C LYS A 108 0.76 -9.08 -2.53
N ASP A 109 0.80 -9.04 -1.20
CA ASP A 109 -0.39 -9.15 -0.37
C ASP A 109 -1.26 -7.88 -0.37
N PHE A 110 -0.73 -6.74 -0.83
CA PHE A 110 -1.50 -5.50 -0.89
C PHE A 110 -2.63 -5.51 -1.93
N LEU A 111 -2.39 -6.06 -3.13
CA LEU A 111 -3.46 -6.17 -4.14
C LEU A 111 -4.60 -7.05 -3.63
N TYR A 112 -4.25 -8.14 -2.95
CA TYR A 112 -5.20 -9.05 -2.34
C TYR A 112 -5.93 -8.41 -1.16
N PHE A 113 -5.24 -7.61 -0.35
CA PHE A 113 -5.86 -6.81 0.71
C PHE A 113 -6.94 -5.85 0.14
N ILE A 114 -6.61 -5.05 -0.88
CA ILE A 114 -7.58 -4.16 -1.53
C ILE A 114 -8.74 -4.93 -2.17
N TYR A 115 -8.44 -6.06 -2.82
CA TYR A 115 -9.47 -6.93 -3.39
C TYR A 115 -10.43 -7.46 -2.33
N TRP A 116 -9.92 -7.98 -1.22
CA TRP A 116 -10.78 -8.52 -0.16
C TRP A 116 -11.50 -7.43 0.63
N ALA A 117 -10.92 -6.25 0.81
CA ALA A 117 -11.64 -5.07 1.32
C ALA A 117 -12.82 -4.70 0.41
N TYR A 118 -12.60 -4.70 -0.91
CA TYR A 118 -13.66 -4.48 -1.89
C TYR A 118 -14.76 -5.54 -1.82
N LYS A 119 -14.38 -6.82 -1.72
CA LYS A 119 -15.35 -7.94 -1.56
C LYS A 119 -16.10 -7.90 -0.23
N ALA A 120 -15.46 -7.45 0.85
CA ALA A 120 -16.08 -7.27 2.15
C ALA A 120 -16.98 -6.02 2.22
N GLY A 121 -16.89 -5.12 1.24
CA GLY A 121 -17.58 -3.83 1.28
C GLY A 121 -17.01 -2.86 2.31
N ASP A 122 -15.73 -3.01 2.66
CA ASP A 122 -15.05 -2.15 3.64
C ASP A 122 -14.73 -0.78 3.01
N LYS A 123 -15.69 0.14 3.15
CA LYS A 123 -15.57 1.49 2.62
C LYS A 123 -14.47 2.29 3.29
N ASP A 124 -14.21 2.10 4.58
CA ASP A 124 -13.23 2.90 5.32
C ASP A 124 -11.81 2.53 4.86
N THR A 125 -11.57 1.24 4.63
CA THR A 125 -10.32 0.75 4.07
C THR A 125 -10.08 1.31 2.67
N LEU A 126 -11.08 1.21 1.79
CA LEU A 126 -10.99 1.69 0.41
C LEU A 126 -10.85 3.22 0.33
N ASP A 127 -11.63 3.97 1.12
CA ASP A 127 -11.55 5.42 1.19
C ASP A 127 -10.18 5.89 1.67
N THR A 128 -9.59 5.18 2.64
CA THR A 128 -8.23 5.49 3.10
C THR A 128 -7.21 5.27 1.99
N PHE A 129 -7.30 4.16 1.25
CA PHE A 129 -6.45 3.93 0.09
C PHE A 129 -6.63 5.03 -0.98
N ILE A 130 -7.87 5.34 -1.37
CA ILE A 130 -8.16 6.32 -2.42
C ILE A 130 -7.79 7.75 -2.00
N LYS A 131 -8.12 8.17 -0.77
CA LYS A 131 -8.04 9.58 -0.36
C LYS A 131 -6.75 9.94 0.36
N LYS A 132 -6.10 8.98 1.02
CA LYS A 132 -4.91 9.26 1.85
C LYS A 132 -3.65 8.70 1.23
N ASP A 133 -3.67 7.42 0.85
CA ASP A 133 -2.49 6.83 0.22
C ASP A 133 -2.17 7.52 -1.12
N SER A 134 -3.18 7.93 -1.89
CA SER A 134 -3.00 8.68 -3.15
C SER A 134 -2.22 9.98 -2.99
N VAL A 135 -2.38 10.68 -1.85
CA VAL A 135 -1.65 11.93 -1.53
C VAL A 135 -0.18 11.63 -1.31
N ILE A 136 0.13 10.61 -0.50
CA ILE A 136 1.50 10.17 -0.24
C ILE A 136 2.16 9.75 -1.56
N PHE A 137 1.43 9.05 -2.42
CA PHE A 137 1.87 8.70 -3.76
C PHE A 137 2.14 9.91 -4.65
N ALA A 138 1.24 10.89 -4.66
CA ALA A 138 1.44 12.11 -5.42
C ALA A 138 2.70 12.86 -4.98
N VAL A 139 2.94 12.97 -3.67
CA VAL A 139 4.15 13.60 -3.12
C VAL A 139 5.42 12.85 -3.52
N LEU A 140 5.45 11.53 -3.37
CA LEU A 140 6.63 10.71 -3.72
C LEU A 140 6.91 10.74 -5.23
N PHE A 141 5.86 10.67 -6.04
CA PHE A 141 5.97 10.74 -7.49
C PHE A 141 6.41 12.12 -7.97
N HIS A 142 5.84 13.20 -7.42
CA HIS A 142 6.22 14.56 -7.80
C HIS A 142 7.60 14.96 -7.25
N SER A 143 8.07 14.33 -6.15
CA SER A 143 9.45 14.50 -5.65
C SER A 143 10.51 14.04 -6.65
N ASP A 144 10.24 13.00 -7.45
CA ASP A 144 11.12 12.59 -8.57
C ASP A 144 11.22 13.67 -9.65
N ARG A 145 10.07 14.28 -10.01
CA ARG A 145 10.05 15.43 -10.94
C ARG A 145 10.80 16.63 -10.38
N LEU A 146 10.64 16.91 -9.08
CA LEU A 146 11.35 17.99 -8.40
C LEU A 146 12.87 17.78 -8.44
N MET A 147 13.34 16.55 -8.24
CA MET A 147 14.77 16.23 -8.38
C MET A 147 15.28 16.50 -9.79
N ASN A 148 14.53 16.08 -10.81
CA ASN A 148 14.89 16.36 -12.20
C ASN A 148 14.91 17.88 -12.48
N TYR A 149 13.95 18.64 -11.96
CA TYR A 149 13.93 20.10 -12.08
C TYR A 149 15.14 20.78 -11.42
N LEU A 150 15.55 20.32 -10.24
CA LEU A 150 16.69 20.89 -9.53
C LEU A 150 18.02 20.66 -10.26
N VAL A 151 18.21 19.50 -10.91
CA VAL A 151 19.50 19.15 -11.55
C VAL A 151 19.56 19.60 -13.02
N LYS A 152 18.42 19.72 -13.70
CA LYS A 152 18.35 20.05 -15.13
C LYS A 152 19.14 21.30 -15.48
N ASP A 153 20.13 21.20 -16.36
CA ASP A 153 20.91 22.34 -16.88
C ASP A 153 21.56 23.22 -15.81
N ILE A 154 21.76 22.72 -14.58
CA ILE A 154 22.18 23.54 -13.43
C ILE A 154 23.53 24.27 -13.65
N ASN A 155 24.38 23.75 -14.53
CA ASN A 155 25.65 24.35 -14.90
C ASN A 155 25.52 25.53 -15.89
N TYR A 156 24.38 25.68 -16.56
CA TYR A 156 24.17 26.64 -17.64
C TYR A 156 23.21 27.77 -17.27
N ILE A 157 22.68 27.76 -16.05
CA ILE A 157 21.71 28.74 -15.57
C ILE A 157 22.35 29.76 -14.63
N SER A 158 21.78 30.96 -14.57
CA SER A 158 22.30 32.04 -13.72
C SER A 158 22.22 31.73 -12.23
N ASP A 159 23.05 32.36 -11.40
CA ASP A 159 23.01 32.19 -9.92
C ASP A 159 21.62 32.51 -9.35
N ARG A 160 20.98 33.53 -9.91
CA ARG A 160 19.62 33.94 -9.56
C ARG A 160 18.62 32.84 -9.88
N GLU A 161 18.78 32.18 -11.02
CA GLU A 161 17.92 31.08 -11.43
C GLU A 161 18.12 29.86 -10.53
N VAL A 162 19.36 29.50 -10.20
CA VAL A 162 19.66 28.45 -9.20
C VAL A 162 18.90 28.74 -7.91
N ILE A 163 19.09 29.92 -7.32
CA ILE A 163 18.41 30.32 -6.07
C ILE A 163 16.88 30.23 -6.21
N ASN A 164 16.32 30.64 -7.36
CA ASN A 164 14.88 30.54 -7.60
C ASN A 164 14.39 29.09 -7.63
N ARG A 165 15.10 28.17 -8.29
CA ARG A 165 14.72 26.75 -8.30
C ARG A 165 14.67 26.16 -6.90
N PHE A 166 15.64 26.50 -6.05
CA PHE A 166 15.64 26.05 -4.66
C PHE A 166 14.50 26.68 -3.84
N LYS A 167 14.13 27.94 -4.09
CA LYS A 167 12.93 28.54 -3.47
C LYS A 167 11.65 27.83 -3.89
N THR A 168 11.50 27.49 -5.17
CA THR A 168 10.36 26.71 -5.66
C THR A 168 10.33 25.33 -5.01
N ALA A 169 11.49 24.66 -4.90
CA ALA A 169 11.61 23.39 -4.21
C ALA A 169 11.22 23.47 -2.73
N TYR A 170 11.68 24.51 -2.02
CA TYR A 170 11.26 24.76 -0.64
C TYR A 170 9.73 24.94 -0.51
N ARG A 171 9.11 25.72 -1.41
CA ARG A 171 7.64 25.91 -1.43
C ARG A 171 6.90 24.59 -1.64
N LEU A 172 7.38 23.76 -2.57
CA LEU A 172 6.83 22.43 -2.80
C LEU A 172 6.97 21.52 -1.58
N LEU A 173 8.14 21.50 -0.93
CA LEU A 173 8.37 20.72 0.29
C LEU A 173 7.42 21.14 1.42
N VAL A 174 7.19 22.44 1.61
CA VAL A 174 6.19 22.95 2.56
C VAL A 174 4.78 22.47 2.22
N GLU A 175 4.40 22.51 0.94
CA GLU A 175 3.07 22.03 0.52
C GLU A 175 2.92 20.52 0.71
N TYR A 176 3.95 19.72 0.42
CA TYR A 176 3.95 18.28 0.69
C TYR A 176 3.77 17.98 2.17
N GLN A 177 4.48 18.70 3.05
CA GLN A 177 4.34 18.52 4.48
C GLN A 177 2.93 18.80 4.96
N LYS A 178 2.34 19.90 4.47
CA LYS A 178 0.96 20.26 4.80
C LYS A 178 0.01 19.15 4.40
N ASP A 179 0.14 18.64 3.17
CA ASP A 179 -0.72 17.58 2.65
C ASP A 179 -0.52 16.23 3.38
N ILE A 180 0.68 15.93 3.89
CA ILE A 180 0.98 14.69 4.63
C ILE A 180 0.57 14.76 6.10
N LYS A 181 0.69 15.95 6.72
CA LYS A 181 0.48 16.16 8.15
C LYS A 181 -0.91 15.72 8.60
N ASP A 182 -1.91 16.01 7.78
CA ASP A 182 -3.33 15.81 8.10
C ASP A 182 -3.86 14.41 7.71
N LEU A 183 -3.00 13.51 7.21
CA LEU A 183 -3.40 12.17 6.77
C LEU A 183 -3.46 11.17 7.92
N ASP A 184 -4.50 11.18 8.75
CA ASP A 184 -4.67 10.15 9.80
C ASP A 184 -4.83 8.76 9.16
N ASN A 185 -4.01 7.77 9.53
CA ASN A 185 -4.06 6.38 9.03
C ASN A 185 -3.83 6.22 7.51
N SER A 186 -2.69 5.65 7.12
CA SER A 186 -2.38 5.18 5.76
C SER A 186 -2.17 3.67 5.81
N TRP A 187 -2.72 2.91 4.86
CA TRP A 187 -2.51 1.45 4.83
C TRP A 187 -1.15 1.08 4.26
N LEU A 188 -0.73 1.79 3.21
CA LEU A 188 0.54 1.52 2.54
C LEU A 188 1.76 1.96 3.35
N PHE A 189 1.62 3.01 4.15
CA PHE A 189 2.72 3.64 4.87
C PHE A 189 2.50 3.73 6.36
N TYR A 190 1.66 2.86 6.95
CA TYR A 190 1.36 2.93 8.39
C TYR A 190 2.64 3.01 9.26
N THR A 191 3.67 2.23 8.91
CA THR A 191 4.97 2.21 9.61
C THR A 191 5.95 3.29 9.14
N ASP A 192 5.82 3.77 7.90
CA ASP A 192 6.79 4.67 7.27
C ASP A 192 6.31 6.13 7.20
N LYS A 193 5.04 6.43 7.51
CA LYS A 193 4.48 7.79 7.46
C LYS A 193 5.26 8.75 8.35
N GLU A 194 5.58 8.34 9.57
CA GLU A 194 6.38 9.17 10.49
C GLU A 194 7.78 9.44 9.93
N TYR A 195 8.39 8.43 9.31
CA TYR A 195 9.68 8.58 8.64
C TYR A 195 9.58 9.57 7.48
N ILE A 196 8.61 9.38 6.57
CA ILE A 196 8.37 10.27 5.42
C ILE A 196 8.12 11.71 5.88
N SER A 197 7.23 11.90 6.86
CA SER A 197 6.92 13.22 7.42
C SER A 197 8.14 13.88 8.05
N ARG A 198 8.93 13.13 8.82
CA ARG A 198 10.16 13.62 9.45
C ARG A 198 11.21 14.01 8.41
N SER A 199 11.42 13.17 7.40
CA SER A 199 12.37 13.47 6.34
C SER A 199 11.96 14.69 5.53
N PHE A 200 10.67 14.88 5.23
CA PHE A 200 10.21 16.14 4.61
C PHE A 200 10.41 17.36 5.53
N SER A 201 10.28 17.21 6.86
CA SER A 201 10.66 18.20 7.87
C SER A 201 12.12 18.63 7.76
N GLU A 202 13.01 17.65 7.80
CA GLU A 202 14.46 17.86 7.71
C GLU A 202 14.86 18.50 6.37
N LEU A 203 14.27 18.04 5.27
CA LEU A 203 14.48 18.61 3.94
C LEU A 203 14.05 20.08 3.88
N THR A 204 12.88 20.41 4.41
CA THR A 204 12.36 21.79 4.38
C THR A 204 13.27 22.74 5.16
N ILE A 205 13.70 22.34 6.35
CA ILE A 205 14.65 23.11 7.17
C ILE A 205 16.00 23.25 6.44
N GLY A 206 16.49 22.15 5.85
CA GLY A 206 17.75 22.14 5.11
C GLY A 206 17.74 23.04 3.88
N PHE A 207 16.65 23.02 3.11
CA PHE A 207 16.50 23.86 1.92
C PHE A 207 16.36 25.35 2.27
N ASP A 208 15.63 25.69 3.34
CA ASP A 208 15.54 27.07 3.83
C ASP A 208 16.92 27.62 4.21
N GLN A 209 17.70 26.83 4.96
CA GLN A 209 19.07 27.21 5.31
C GLN A 209 19.96 27.35 4.08
N LEU A 210 19.87 26.42 3.13
CA LEU A 210 20.63 26.47 1.89
C LEU A 210 20.35 27.74 1.08
N ILE A 211 19.09 28.14 0.98
CA ILE A 211 18.68 29.37 0.28
C ILE A 211 19.27 30.61 0.98
N ARG A 212 19.24 30.67 2.32
CA ARG A 212 19.86 31.76 3.08
C ARG A 212 21.37 31.85 2.85
N ASP A 213 22.04 30.70 2.85
CA ASP A 213 23.49 30.64 2.66
C ASP A 213 23.91 31.02 1.24
N MET A 214 23.17 30.55 0.21
CA MET A 214 23.45 30.92 -1.20
C MET A 214 23.29 32.42 -1.46
N LYS A 215 22.33 33.09 -0.79
CA LYS A 215 22.18 34.54 -0.90
C LYS A 215 23.35 35.29 -0.28
N SER A 216 23.95 34.73 0.77
CA SER A 216 25.05 35.34 1.51
C SER A 216 26.43 34.99 0.94
N ASN A 217 26.54 33.87 0.21
CA ASN A 217 27.81 33.37 -0.30
C ASN A 217 27.67 32.79 -1.73
N ARG A 218 28.16 33.52 -2.74
CA ARG A 218 28.14 33.07 -4.13
C ARG A 218 29.05 31.85 -4.40
N PHE A 219 30.11 31.65 -3.62
CA PHE A 219 30.97 30.46 -3.78
C PHE A 219 30.20 29.17 -3.52
N LEU A 220 29.22 29.20 -2.61
CA LEU A 220 28.37 28.05 -2.32
C LEU A 220 27.51 27.64 -3.53
N ILE A 221 27.08 28.60 -4.36
CA ILE A 221 26.31 28.32 -5.58
C ILE A 221 27.16 27.50 -6.57
N SER A 222 28.43 27.89 -6.74
CA SER A 222 29.37 27.15 -7.58
C SER A 222 29.59 25.73 -7.05
N GLU A 223 29.80 25.58 -5.73
CA GLU A 223 29.96 24.25 -5.13
C GLU A 223 28.72 23.37 -5.35
N ILE A 224 27.52 23.91 -5.18
CA ILE A 224 26.27 23.16 -5.39
C ILE A 224 26.13 22.72 -6.85
N ARG A 225 26.41 23.59 -7.82
CA ARG A 225 26.38 23.24 -9.25
C ARG A 225 27.35 22.11 -9.57
N ASP A 226 28.58 22.22 -9.11
CA ASP A 226 29.63 21.23 -9.36
C ASP A 226 29.29 19.88 -8.74
N ASN A 227 28.66 19.85 -7.57
CA ASN A 227 28.26 18.61 -6.92
C ASN A 227 26.97 18.01 -7.52
N LEU A 228 25.99 18.84 -7.90
CA LEU A 228 24.75 18.36 -8.52
C LEU A 228 24.96 17.85 -9.95
N SER A 229 25.84 18.49 -10.72
CA SER A 229 26.24 17.99 -12.04
C SER A 229 27.02 16.68 -11.97
N LYS A 230 27.65 16.40 -10.82
CA LYS A 230 28.38 15.16 -10.52
C LYS A 230 27.60 14.22 -9.60
N TYR A 231 26.30 14.41 -9.41
CA TYR A 231 25.49 13.71 -8.40
C TYR A 231 25.53 12.16 -8.49
N GLU A 232 25.98 11.60 -9.62
CA GLU A 232 26.23 10.16 -9.82
C GLU A 232 27.64 9.68 -9.40
N LYS A 233 28.57 10.59 -9.11
CA LYS A 233 29.98 10.31 -8.76
C LYS A 233 30.30 10.97 -7.42
N ALA A 234 30.40 10.16 -6.38
CA ALA A 234 30.61 10.60 -4.99
C ALA A 234 31.96 11.32 -4.77
N TYR A 235 32.03 12.62 -5.04
CA TYR A 235 33.20 13.44 -4.75
C TYR A 235 32.77 14.78 -4.14
N PHE A 236 33.24 15.07 -2.92
CA PHE A 236 32.90 16.29 -2.18
C PHE A 236 34.16 17.13 -1.94
N SER A 237 34.09 18.42 -2.28
CA SER A 237 35.19 19.39 -2.07
C SER A 237 35.16 20.07 -0.70
N SER A 238 34.01 20.14 0.00
CA SER A 238 33.88 20.82 1.29
C SER A 238 32.83 20.16 2.22
N ARG A 239 32.98 20.34 3.55
CA ARG A 239 32.05 19.82 4.57
C ARG A 239 30.66 20.43 4.47
N THR A 240 30.58 21.70 4.08
CA THR A 240 29.32 22.45 3.88
C THR A 240 28.61 21.95 2.63
N ALA A 241 29.32 21.79 1.52
CA ALA A 241 28.77 21.19 0.31
C ALA A 241 28.25 19.77 0.57
N LYS A 242 29.01 18.95 1.30
CA LYS A 242 28.59 17.59 1.68
C LYS A 242 27.23 17.58 2.39
N LYS A 243 27.03 18.44 3.41
CA LYS A 243 25.77 18.56 4.14
C LYS A 243 24.59 18.91 3.22
N TYR A 244 24.81 19.77 2.23
CA TYR A 244 23.75 20.15 1.30
C TYR A 244 23.47 19.10 0.24
N VAL A 245 24.48 18.35 -0.21
CA VAL A 245 24.28 17.21 -1.10
C VAL A 245 23.58 16.05 -0.37
N GLU A 246 23.80 15.88 0.94
CA GLU A 246 23.04 14.93 1.77
C GLU A 246 21.53 15.19 1.73
N LEU A 247 21.08 16.45 1.62
CA LEU A 247 19.65 16.76 1.40
C LEU A 247 19.12 16.13 0.11
N PHE A 248 19.92 16.10 -0.95
CA PHE A 248 19.54 15.46 -2.22
C PHE A 248 19.54 13.95 -2.13
N TYR A 249 20.49 13.35 -1.38
CA TYR A 249 20.47 11.92 -1.12
C TYR A 249 19.26 11.51 -0.28
N THR A 250 18.87 12.32 0.71
CA THR A 250 17.65 12.10 1.49
C THR A 250 16.40 12.18 0.60
N LEU A 251 16.29 13.19 -0.26
CA LEU A 251 15.17 13.32 -1.21
C LEU A 251 15.11 12.12 -2.19
N LYS A 252 16.25 11.66 -2.69
CA LYS A 252 16.34 10.45 -3.54
C LYS A 252 16.07 9.15 -2.78
N ALA A 253 16.47 9.05 -1.51
CA ALA A 253 16.19 7.89 -0.67
C ALA A 253 14.68 7.75 -0.45
N LEU A 254 13.98 8.87 -0.18
CA LEU A 254 12.51 8.88 -0.08
C LEU A 254 11.83 8.39 -1.36
N MET A 255 12.35 8.76 -2.53
CA MET A 255 11.85 8.26 -3.82
C MET A 255 12.07 6.76 -4.01
N ARG A 256 13.25 6.25 -3.62
CA ARG A 256 13.65 4.84 -3.78
C ARG A 256 12.92 3.90 -2.83
N ILE A 257 12.53 4.36 -1.66
CA ILE A 257 11.84 3.53 -0.67
C ILE A 257 10.46 3.06 -1.19
N ASN A 258 9.84 3.76 -2.16
CA ASN A 258 8.43 3.54 -2.48
C ASN A 258 8.01 3.45 -3.95
N LEU A 259 8.81 3.90 -4.93
CA LEU A 259 8.40 3.87 -6.34
C LEU A 259 8.51 2.47 -6.99
N ASP A 260 9.56 1.70 -6.66
CA ASP A 260 9.73 0.33 -7.21
C ASP A 260 8.59 -0.62 -6.76
N ASN A 261 7.92 -0.30 -5.66
CA ASN A 261 6.81 -1.08 -5.11
C ASN A 261 5.48 -0.80 -5.82
N PHE A 262 5.37 0.35 -6.51
CA PHE A 262 4.10 0.86 -7.04
C PHE A 262 4.04 1.03 -8.55
N TYR A 263 5.19 1.13 -9.23
CA TYR A 263 5.23 0.97 -10.70
C TYR A 263 4.70 -0.42 -11.13
N ILE A 264 4.79 -1.39 -10.21
CA ILE A 264 4.08 -2.67 -10.25
C ILE A 264 2.56 -2.52 -10.43
N PHE A 265 1.93 -1.54 -9.77
CA PHE A 265 0.47 -1.39 -9.70
C PHE A 265 -0.13 -0.50 -10.81
N THR A 266 0.64 0.44 -11.37
CA THR A 266 0.07 1.51 -12.22
C THR A 266 0.32 1.39 -13.73
N LEU A 267 0.89 0.28 -14.20
CA LEU A 267 1.01 -0.09 -15.62
C LEU A 267 1.65 0.97 -16.56
N LYS A 268 2.29 2.02 -16.04
CA LYS A 268 2.95 3.05 -16.86
C LYS A 268 4.46 3.07 -16.64
N LYS A 269 5.17 2.29 -17.46
CA LYS A 269 6.39 2.71 -18.19
C LYS A 269 6.81 1.61 -19.17
N GLU A 270 6.01 1.43 -20.22
CA GLU A 270 6.34 0.85 -21.55
C GLU A 270 7.24 -0.40 -21.74
N ASP A 271 7.77 -1.08 -20.72
CA ASP A 271 8.54 -2.32 -20.88
C ASP A 271 8.32 -3.33 -19.72
N ILE A 272 7.14 -3.24 -19.11
CA ILE A 272 6.74 -3.99 -17.92
C ILE A 272 5.93 -5.23 -18.30
N ASN A 273 6.44 -6.08 -19.20
CA ASN A 273 5.82 -7.40 -19.44
C ASN A 273 6.76 -8.57 -19.09
N ARG A 274 8.06 -8.32 -18.84
CA ARG A 274 9.01 -9.39 -18.47
C ARG A 274 9.68 -9.20 -17.11
N GLY A 275 9.92 -7.97 -16.68
CA GLY A 275 10.55 -7.68 -15.38
C GLY A 275 9.62 -7.90 -14.18
N ILE A 276 8.37 -7.47 -14.29
CA ILE A 276 7.39 -7.52 -13.20
C ILE A 276 6.76 -8.92 -13.06
N ALA A 277 6.51 -9.64 -14.17
CA ALA A 277 6.15 -11.06 -14.12
C ALA A 277 7.18 -11.90 -13.35
N ARG A 278 8.48 -11.55 -13.45
CA ARG A 278 9.57 -12.19 -12.68
C ARG A 278 9.71 -11.67 -11.24
N ALA A 279 9.51 -10.37 -11.00
CA ALA A 279 9.67 -9.78 -9.67
C ALA A 279 8.49 -10.08 -8.72
N MET A 280 7.29 -10.29 -9.26
CA MET A 280 6.07 -10.54 -8.47
C MET A 280 5.53 -11.97 -8.57
N ASN A 281 6.05 -12.79 -9.48
CA ASN A 281 5.53 -14.13 -9.73
C ASN A 281 4.00 -14.11 -9.96
N VAL A 282 3.56 -13.15 -10.79
CA VAL A 282 2.14 -12.89 -11.12
C VAL A 282 1.59 -14.10 -11.86
N LYS A 283 0.58 -14.76 -11.30
CA LYS A 283 -0.13 -15.87 -11.96
C LYS A 283 -1.31 -15.26 -12.73
N GLU A 284 -1.78 -15.95 -13.76
CA GLU A 284 -2.92 -15.53 -14.61
C GLU A 284 -4.13 -15.03 -13.79
N LYS A 285 -4.37 -15.64 -12.62
CA LYS A 285 -5.39 -15.28 -11.61
C LYS A 285 -5.30 -13.85 -11.05
N ASP A 286 -4.15 -13.20 -11.11
CA ASP A 286 -3.97 -11.82 -10.61
C ASP A 286 -4.56 -10.79 -11.60
N THR A 287 -4.71 -11.14 -12.88
CA THR A 287 -5.34 -10.29 -13.91
C THR A 287 -6.83 -10.13 -13.66
N ASP A 288 -7.50 -11.21 -13.26
CA ASP A 288 -8.93 -11.19 -12.93
C ASP A 288 -9.18 -10.30 -11.70
N ILE A 289 -8.36 -10.46 -10.66
CA ILE A 289 -8.41 -9.61 -9.46
C ILE A 289 -8.27 -8.13 -9.82
N LEU A 290 -7.29 -7.79 -10.69
CA LEU A 290 -7.07 -6.42 -11.14
C LEU A 290 -8.28 -5.83 -11.86
N GLN A 291 -8.95 -6.62 -12.71
CA GLN A 291 -10.17 -6.18 -13.40
C GLN A 291 -11.31 -5.90 -12.42
N GLU A 292 -11.45 -6.71 -11.37
CA GLU A 292 -12.49 -6.53 -10.37
C GLU A 292 -12.28 -5.28 -9.50
N VAL A 293 -11.03 -4.96 -9.15
CA VAL A 293 -10.71 -3.75 -8.36
C VAL A 293 -10.47 -2.50 -9.22
N LEU A 294 -10.57 -2.62 -10.54
CA LEU A 294 -10.29 -1.52 -11.46
C LEU A 294 -11.04 -0.21 -11.14
N PRO A 295 -12.32 -0.21 -10.71
CA PRO A 295 -13.01 1.02 -10.30
C PRO A 295 -12.29 1.75 -9.16
N VAL A 296 -11.89 1.02 -8.11
CA VAL A 296 -11.14 1.56 -6.96
C VAL A 296 -9.78 2.12 -7.40
N ILE A 297 -9.08 1.40 -8.30
CA ILE A 297 -7.79 1.85 -8.83
C ILE A 297 -7.94 3.13 -9.68
N LYS A 298 -9.02 3.26 -10.45
CA LYS A 298 -9.29 4.47 -11.22
C LYS A 298 -9.51 5.68 -10.30
N GLU A 299 -10.35 5.54 -9.29
CA GLU A 299 -10.60 6.60 -8.30
C GLU A 299 -9.31 7.00 -7.57
N PHE A 300 -8.48 6.04 -7.18
CA PHE A 300 -7.16 6.30 -6.62
C PHE A 300 -6.28 7.14 -7.56
N VAL A 301 -6.23 6.77 -8.85
CA VAL A 301 -5.39 7.46 -9.85
C VAL A 301 -5.90 8.88 -10.09
N GLU A 302 -7.21 9.07 -10.18
CA GLU A 302 -7.84 10.38 -10.32
C GLU A 302 -7.53 11.29 -9.13
N GLU A 303 -7.63 10.77 -7.91
CA GLU A 303 -7.31 11.52 -6.69
C GLU A 303 -5.83 11.89 -6.65
N LYS A 304 -4.93 10.92 -6.89
CA LYS A 304 -3.49 11.16 -7.01
C LYS A 304 -3.17 12.25 -8.05
N ASP A 305 -3.83 12.20 -9.20
CA ASP A 305 -3.58 13.15 -10.30
C ASP A 305 -4.07 14.57 -9.98
N LYS A 306 -5.06 14.75 -9.10
CA LYS A 306 -5.44 16.08 -8.58
C LYS A 306 -4.28 16.72 -7.80
N TYR A 307 -3.63 15.96 -6.93
CA TYR A 307 -2.48 16.45 -6.15
C TYR A 307 -1.26 16.69 -7.05
N ILE A 308 -1.00 15.81 -8.03
CA ILE A 308 0.08 16.06 -9.01
C ILE A 308 -0.15 17.36 -9.77
N LYS A 309 -1.38 17.62 -10.24
CA LYS A 309 -1.71 18.88 -10.92
C LYS A 309 -1.49 20.10 -10.02
N LYS A 310 -1.93 20.03 -8.76
CA LYS A 310 -1.68 21.06 -7.74
C LYS A 310 -0.18 21.37 -7.61
N TYR A 311 0.67 20.34 -7.57
CA TYR A 311 2.13 20.53 -7.45
C TYR A 311 2.77 21.04 -8.76
N ASP A 312 2.32 20.55 -9.91
CA ASP A 312 2.78 21.02 -11.22
C ASP A 312 2.45 22.52 -11.42
N GLU A 313 1.35 23.03 -10.87
CA GLU A 313 1.02 24.46 -10.90
C GLU A 313 2.00 25.32 -10.10
N ILE A 314 2.47 24.85 -8.95
CA ILE A 314 3.50 25.53 -8.16
C ILE A 314 4.81 25.55 -8.94
N LEU A 315 5.16 24.43 -9.58
CA LEU A 315 6.37 24.31 -10.39
C LEU A 315 6.35 25.25 -11.62
N LYS A 316 5.20 25.38 -12.30
CA LYS A 316 5.02 26.21 -13.51
C LYS A 316 4.92 27.70 -13.25
N LYS A 317 4.37 28.15 -12.12
CA LYS A 317 4.22 29.58 -11.82
C LYS A 317 5.57 30.30 -11.61
N GLU A 318 6.66 29.54 -11.46
CA GLU A 318 7.96 30.05 -11.05
C GLU A 318 9.13 29.64 -11.96
N SER A 319 8.87 28.78 -12.94
CA SER A 319 9.73 28.54 -14.11
C SER A 319 9.47 29.61 -15.16
#